data_AF-A0A1V8RLS9-F1
#
_entry.id   AF-A0A1V8RLS9-F1
#
_cell.length_a   1.000
_cell.length_b   1.000
_cell.length_c   1.000
_cell.angle_alpha   90.00
_cell.angle_beta   90.00
_cell.angle_gamma   90.00
#
_symmetry.space_group_name_H-M   'P 1'
#
loop_
_entity.id
_entity.type
_entity.pdbx_description
1 polymer ?
#
loop_
_entity_poly.entity_id
_entity_poly.type
_entity_poly.pdbx_seq_one_letter_code
_entity_poly.pdbx_strand_id
1 'polypeptide(L)'
;MGLAVPYAAAAELLTDVLPINSGANAPTVRQHALRAASRIERELTEERVSFMQDSCPRDWMNLPIPDGRIVIGLDGGYIRDRNDRKKNFELIVGQSLPEDGDLRYIGFVHGYDGKPQRRVLDHLKKQGVQANQDITFITDGGDEVRSLAEMIAPGSEHVPDWFHITMRITVLRQFAQGLENHDEQAGQDMLDTLRRIKWHLWHGNAYRAREEIDDLLYDAEPPKLIIRTCASSGRPSATSSSTSPPTVQA
;
A
#
# COMPACT_ATOMS: atom_id res chain seq x y z
N MET A 1 16.00 -6.17 14.58
CA MET A 1 17.42 -5.78 14.39
C MET A 1 17.66 -5.61 12.89
N GLY A 2 17.68 -4.37 12.38
CA GLY A 2 18.06 -4.11 10.99
C GLY A 2 19.58 -3.96 10.89
N LEU A 3 20.22 -4.69 9.96
CA LEU A 3 21.62 -4.43 9.62
C LEU A 3 21.72 -3.03 8.99
N ALA A 4 22.19 -2.06 9.75
CA ALA A 4 22.44 -0.69 9.28
C ALA A 4 23.96 -0.39 9.31
N VAL A 5 24.77 -1.29 8.74
CA VAL A 5 26.21 -1.07 8.66
C VAL A 5 26.56 -0.65 7.23
N PRO A 6 26.99 0.60 7.00
CA PRO A 6 27.53 1.01 5.70
C PRO A 6 28.68 0.09 5.27
N TYR A 7 28.87 -0.09 3.95
CA TYR A 7 29.96 -0.95 3.45
C TYR A 7 31.35 -0.57 3.98
N ALA A 8 31.58 0.71 4.30
CA ALA A 8 32.80 1.17 4.95
C ALA A 8 32.95 0.62 6.38
N ALA A 9 31.93 0.80 7.22
CA ALA A 9 31.93 0.27 8.58
C ALA A 9 32.01 -1.26 8.61
N ALA A 10 31.40 -1.95 7.63
CA ALA A 10 31.52 -3.40 7.50
C ALA A 10 32.96 -3.81 7.13
N ALA A 11 33.63 -3.04 6.26
CA ALA A 11 35.02 -3.28 5.89
C ALA A 11 35.98 -3.03 7.06
N GLU A 12 35.74 -1.99 7.86
CA GLU A 12 36.49 -1.69 9.09
C GLU A 12 36.36 -2.86 10.08
N LEU A 13 35.13 -3.29 10.38
CA LEU A 13 34.88 -4.44 11.27
C LEU A 13 35.57 -5.72 10.79
N LEU A 14 35.57 -5.99 9.48
CA LEU A 14 36.26 -7.16 8.91
C LEU A 14 37.78 -7.06 9.10
N THR A 15 38.34 -5.86 9.04
CA THR A 15 39.78 -5.63 9.28
C THR A 15 40.14 -5.82 10.75
N ASP A 16 39.25 -5.43 11.66
CA ASP A 16 39.48 -5.56 13.10
C ASP A 16 39.39 -7.02 13.60
N VAL A 17 38.50 -7.83 13.00
CA VAL A 17 38.22 -9.19 13.47
C VAL A 17 39.06 -10.25 12.75
N LEU A 18 39.38 -10.05 11.47
CA LEU A 18 40.06 -11.05 10.66
C LEU A 18 41.47 -10.59 10.29
N PRO A 19 42.46 -11.50 10.22
CA PRO A 19 43.83 -11.16 9.87
C PRO A 19 43.97 -10.93 8.35
N ILE A 20 43.30 -9.90 7.83
CA ILE A 20 43.28 -9.58 6.39
C ILE A 20 44.25 -8.43 6.12
N ASN A 21 45.41 -8.75 5.55
CA ASN A 21 46.45 -7.75 5.23
C ASN A 21 46.08 -6.83 4.05
N SER A 22 45.07 -7.16 3.25
CA SER A 22 44.55 -6.35 2.14
C SER A 22 43.17 -6.83 1.67
N GLY A 23 42.37 -5.93 1.06
CA GLY A 23 41.11 -6.31 0.39
C GLY A 23 39.81 -6.10 1.18
N ALA A 24 39.88 -5.80 2.48
CA ALA A 24 38.73 -5.33 3.26
C ALA A 24 38.49 -3.84 3.01
N ASN A 25 37.86 -3.50 1.88
CA ASN A 25 37.44 -2.13 1.57
C ASN A 25 35.98 -2.08 1.13
N ALA A 26 35.36 -0.91 1.26
CA ALA A 26 33.95 -0.73 0.96
C ALA A 26 33.54 -1.17 -0.46
N PRO A 27 34.30 -0.86 -1.54
CA PRO A 27 34.01 -1.37 -2.88
C PRO A 27 33.99 -2.90 -2.98
N THR A 28 34.95 -3.59 -2.36
CA THR A 28 35.01 -5.06 -2.34
C THR A 28 33.81 -5.64 -1.60
N VAL A 29 33.50 -5.15 -0.40
CA VAL A 29 32.32 -5.59 0.37
C VAL A 29 31.04 -5.40 -0.45
N ARG A 30 30.88 -4.23 -1.09
CA ARG A 30 29.75 -3.96 -1.99
C ARG A 30 29.70 -4.95 -3.15
N GLN A 31 30.82 -5.25 -3.80
CA GLN A 31 30.86 -6.19 -4.92
C GLN A 31 30.46 -7.61 -4.49
N HIS A 32 30.91 -8.06 -3.32
CA HIS A 32 30.51 -9.36 -2.76
C HIS A 32 29.02 -9.41 -2.42
N ALA A 33 28.47 -8.36 -1.80
CA ALA A 33 27.04 -8.24 -1.53
C ALA A 33 26.21 -8.30 -2.82
N LEU A 34 26.62 -7.57 -3.86
CA LEU A 34 25.96 -7.60 -5.17
C LEU A 34 26.07 -8.97 -5.86
N ARG A 35 27.21 -9.66 -5.75
CA ARG A 35 27.35 -11.03 -6.27
C ARG A 35 26.41 -12.00 -5.56
N ALA A 36 26.27 -11.89 -4.24
CA ALA A 36 25.31 -12.69 -3.48
C ALA A 36 23.87 -12.39 -3.92
N ALA A 37 23.51 -11.11 -4.09
CA ALA A 37 22.22 -10.71 -4.61
C ALA A 37 21.95 -11.28 -6.02
N SER A 38 22.92 -11.18 -6.94
CA SER A 38 22.79 -11.78 -8.28
C SER A 38 22.65 -13.30 -8.26
N ARG A 39 23.25 -13.98 -7.28
CA ARG A 39 23.07 -15.44 -7.11
C ARG A 39 21.65 -15.75 -6.66
N ILE A 40 21.16 -15.05 -5.64
CA ILE A 40 19.77 -15.19 -5.15
C ILE A 40 18.78 -14.94 -6.28
N GLU A 41 19.03 -13.93 -7.12
CA GLU A 41 18.18 -13.60 -8.26
C GLU A 41 18.17 -14.70 -9.34
N ARG A 42 19.30 -15.39 -9.57
CA ARG A 42 19.34 -16.53 -10.51
C ARG A 42 18.67 -17.79 -9.97
N GLU A 43 18.62 -17.94 -8.64
CA GLU A 43 17.95 -19.07 -7.99
C GLU A 43 16.42 -18.94 -8.03
N LEU A 44 15.88 -17.74 -8.33
CA LEU A 44 14.46 -17.54 -8.59
C LEU A 44 14.05 -18.21 -9.91
N THR A 45 13.24 -19.26 -9.78
CA THR A 45 12.66 -20.01 -10.89
C THR A 45 11.71 -19.15 -11.74
N GLU A 46 11.08 -19.76 -12.76
CA GLU A 46 10.10 -19.10 -13.61
C GLU A 46 8.97 -18.44 -12.82
N GLU A 47 8.43 -17.37 -13.42
CA GLU A 47 7.41 -16.56 -12.79
C GLU A 47 6.16 -17.40 -12.49
N ARG A 48 5.64 -17.24 -11.28
CA ARG A 48 4.37 -17.78 -10.86
C ARG A 48 3.61 -16.67 -10.15
N VAL A 49 2.36 -16.47 -10.53
CA VAL A 49 1.53 -15.34 -10.10
C VAL A 49 0.72 -15.70 -8.86
N SER A 50 0.31 -16.97 -8.73
CA SER A 50 -0.56 -17.42 -7.64
C SER A 50 -0.23 -18.83 -7.15
N PHE A 51 -0.60 -19.14 -5.92
CA PHE A 51 -0.70 -20.54 -5.45
C PHE A 51 -1.61 -21.37 -6.36
N MET A 52 -2.62 -20.73 -6.96
CA MET A 52 -3.63 -21.40 -7.76
C MET A 52 -3.17 -21.76 -9.18
N GLN A 53 -2.09 -21.13 -9.67
CA GLN A 53 -1.61 -21.31 -11.02
C GLN A 53 -1.19 -22.77 -11.28
N ASP A 54 -1.67 -23.33 -12.40
CA ASP A 54 -1.39 -24.70 -12.87
C ASP A 54 -1.80 -25.82 -11.90
N SER A 55 -2.76 -25.58 -11.01
CA SER A 55 -3.29 -26.59 -10.07
C SER A 55 -4.81 -26.67 -10.11
N CYS A 56 -5.37 -27.88 -10.09
CA CYS A 56 -6.81 -28.07 -10.01
C CYS A 56 -7.27 -27.87 -8.56
N PRO A 57 -8.45 -27.27 -8.29
CA PRO A 57 -9.00 -27.18 -6.94
C PRO A 57 -9.08 -28.55 -6.22
N ARG A 58 -9.25 -29.64 -6.98
CA ARG A 58 -9.25 -31.01 -6.43
C ARG A 58 -7.89 -31.41 -5.85
N ASP A 59 -6.79 -30.91 -6.41
CA ASP A 59 -5.44 -31.19 -5.90
C ASP A 59 -5.24 -30.58 -4.52
N TRP A 60 -5.86 -29.42 -4.25
CA TRP A 60 -5.78 -28.77 -2.95
C TRP A 60 -6.60 -29.48 -1.88
N MET A 61 -7.74 -30.08 -2.26
CA MET A 61 -8.54 -30.90 -1.34
C MET A 61 -7.80 -32.18 -0.89
N ASN A 62 -6.82 -32.63 -1.67
CA ASN A 62 -5.97 -33.77 -1.35
C ASN A 62 -4.72 -33.40 -0.54
N LEU A 63 -4.46 -32.11 -0.32
CA LEU A 63 -3.36 -31.66 0.53
C LEU A 63 -3.64 -32.04 1.99
N PRO A 64 -2.58 -32.29 2.79
CA PRO A 64 -2.73 -32.52 4.22
C PRO A 64 -3.40 -31.33 4.91
N ILE A 65 -3.92 -31.58 6.11
CA ILE A 65 -4.47 -30.54 6.96
C ILE A 65 -3.36 -29.51 7.22
N PRO A 66 -3.60 -28.21 6.94
CA PRO A 66 -2.58 -27.19 7.12
C PRO A 66 -2.26 -26.90 8.59
N ASP A 67 -1.07 -26.35 8.87
CA ASP A 67 -0.53 -26.10 10.22
C ASP A 67 -1.10 -24.82 10.89
N GLY A 68 -2.35 -24.45 10.59
CA GLY A 68 -2.98 -23.23 11.14
C GLY A 68 -2.63 -21.93 10.38
N ARG A 69 -3.36 -20.84 10.64
CA ARG A 69 -3.31 -19.61 9.83
C ARG A 69 -1.90 -19.03 9.70
N ILE A 70 -1.63 -18.40 8.57
CA ILE A 70 -0.47 -17.51 8.40
C ILE A 70 -0.91 -16.06 8.19
N VAL A 71 -0.30 -15.15 8.95
CA VAL A 71 -0.51 -13.71 8.82
C VAL A 71 0.68 -13.09 8.10
N ILE A 72 0.43 -12.28 7.07
CA ILE A 72 1.45 -11.61 6.28
C ILE A 72 1.21 -10.11 6.36
N GLY A 73 2.08 -9.41 7.09
CA GLY A 73 2.10 -7.94 7.07
C GLY A 73 2.95 -7.46 5.90
N LEU A 74 2.41 -6.56 5.07
CA LEU A 74 3.13 -5.87 4.00
C LEU A 74 2.99 -4.36 4.17
N ASP A 75 4.11 -3.65 4.03
CA ASP A 75 4.17 -2.19 4.11
C ASP A 75 5.09 -1.62 3.02
N GLY A 76 4.75 -0.43 2.53
CA GLY A 76 5.43 0.25 1.44
C GLY A 76 6.17 1.51 1.89
N GLY A 77 7.41 1.67 1.46
CA GLY A 77 8.23 2.84 1.76
C GLY A 77 8.89 3.43 0.53
N TYR A 78 8.78 4.75 0.34
CA TYR A 78 9.43 5.43 -0.78
C TYR A 78 10.89 5.78 -0.47
N ILE A 79 11.79 5.35 -1.34
CA ILE A 79 13.21 5.68 -1.31
C ILE A 79 13.53 6.58 -2.50
N ARG A 80 14.23 7.68 -2.23
CA ARG A 80 14.66 8.63 -3.26
C ARG A 80 15.79 8.05 -4.10
N ASP A 81 15.66 8.15 -5.42
CA ASP A 81 16.73 7.77 -6.33
C ASP A 81 17.94 8.71 -6.16
N ARG A 82 19.13 8.12 -6.04
CA ARG A 82 20.38 8.85 -5.82
C ARG A 82 20.80 9.66 -7.06
N ASN A 83 20.59 9.10 -8.25
CA ASN A 83 21.01 9.66 -9.52
C ASN A 83 19.95 10.63 -10.08
N ASP A 84 18.67 10.26 -9.97
CA ASP A 84 17.55 11.13 -10.32
C ASP A 84 16.79 11.56 -9.06
N ARG A 85 17.23 12.67 -8.47
CA ARG A 85 16.64 13.21 -7.24
C ARG A 85 15.17 13.65 -7.38
N LYS A 86 14.57 13.61 -8.56
CA LYS A 86 13.14 13.87 -8.75
C LYS A 86 12.30 12.59 -8.72
N LYS A 87 12.94 11.42 -8.74
CA LYS A 87 12.27 10.12 -8.71
C LYS A 87 12.41 9.47 -7.34
N ASN A 88 11.36 8.76 -6.97
CA ASN A 88 11.33 7.83 -5.86
C ASN A 88 10.96 6.46 -6.41
N PHE A 89 11.40 5.41 -5.74
CA PHE A 89 10.93 4.05 -5.95
C PHE A 89 10.39 3.50 -4.63
N GLU A 90 9.44 2.59 -4.74
CA GLU A 90 8.76 2.02 -3.59
C GLU A 90 9.40 0.68 -3.22
N LEU A 91 9.89 0.60 -1.99
CA LEU A 91 10.36 -0.63 -1.37
C LEU A 91 9.19 -1.23 -0.59
N ILE A 92 8.75 -2.42 -0.99
CA ILE A 92 7.81 -3.20 -0.20
C ILE A 92 8.60 -4.11 0.73
N VAL A 93 8.26 -4.07 2.01
CA VAL A 93 8.81 -4.96 3.03
C VAL A 93 7.65 -5.64 3.74
N GLY A 94 7.86 -6.87 4.13
CA GLY A 94 6.85 -7.63 4.84
C GLY A 94 7.42 -8.63 5.82
N GLN A 95 6.52 -9.11 6.66
CA GLN A 95 6.77 -10.15 7.63
C GLN A 95 5.69 -11.22 7.50
N SER A 96 6.09 -12.48 7.36
CA SER A 96 5.20 -13.64 7.38
C SER A 96 5.32 -14.35 8.73
N LEU A 97 4.20 -14.46 9.42
CA LEU A 97 4.06 -14.98 10.78
C LEU A 97 3.08 -16.17 10.76
N PRO A 98 3.59 -17.41 10.79
CA PRO A 98 2.74 -18.59 10.97
C PRO A 98 2.26 -18.66 12.43
N GLU A 99 1.16 -19.38 12.69
CA GLU A 99 0.74 -19.71 14.07
C GLU A 99 1.85 -20.45 14.83
N ASP A 100 2.43 -21.48 14.18
CA ASP A 100 3.53 -22.26 14.72
C ASP A 100 4.76 -22.14 13.82
N GLY A 101 5.87 -21.61 14.37
CA GLY A 101 7.16 -21.55 13.72
C GLY A 101 7.79 -20.15 13.68
N ASP A 102 8.92 -20.05 13.00
CA ASP A 102 9.68 -18.80 12.94
C ASP A 102 9.08 -17.84 11.92
N LEU A 103 8.94 -16.59 12.34
CA LEU A 103 8.64 -15.48 11.44
C LEU A 103 9.75 -15.29 10.41
N ARG A 104 9.38 -14.82 9.22
CA ARG A 104 10.35 -14.50 8.16
C ARG A 104 10.05 -13.15 7.53
N TYR A 105 11.08 -12.55 6.95
CA TYR A 105 10.99 -11.26 6.30
C TYR A 105 11.06 -11.41 4.79
N ILE A 106 10.24 -10.63 4.10
CA ILE A 106 10.26 -10.49 2.66
C ILE A 106 10.48 -9.03 2.29
N GLY A 107 11.13 -8.79 1.16
CA GLY A 107 11.18 -7.45 0.58
C GLY A 107 11.53 -7.49 -0.90
N PHE A 108 11.01 -6.51 -1.63
CA PHE A 108 11.27 -6.28 -3.04
C PHE A 108 10.98 -4.84 -3.41
N VAL A 109 11.48 -4.40 -4.56
CA VAL A 109 11.26 -3.03 -5.05
C VAL A 109 10.17 -3.06 -6.10
N HIS A 110 9.05 -2.39 -5.82
CA HIS A 110 7.93 -2.29 -6.74
C HIS A 110 8.36 -1.58 -8.04
N GLY A 111 7.95 -2.12 -9.19
CA GLY A 111 8.30 -1.62 -10.53
C GLY A 111 9.73 -1.90 -11.00
N TYR A 112 10.60 -2.44 -10.13
CA TYR A 112 11.98 -2.82 -10.48
C TYR A 112 12.23 -4.33 -10.33
N ASP A 113 11.55 -4.99 -9.40
CA ASP A 113 11.56 -6.44 -9.29
C ASP A 113 10.81 -7.03 -10.49
N GLY A 114 11.46 -7.93 -11.22
CA GLY A 114 10.88 -8.55 -12.40
C GLY A 114 9.91 -9.70 -12.09
N LYS A 115 9.86 -10.20 -10.83
CA LYS A 115 9.04 -11.34 -10.42
C LYS A 115 8.55 -11.20 -8.95
N PRO A 116 7.87 -10.11 -8.56
CA PRO A 116 7.51 -9.87 -7.17
C PRO A 116 6.56 -10.94 -6.61
N GLN A 117 5.56 -11.39 -7.38
CA GLN A 117 4.65 -12.47 -6.99
C GLN A 117 5.41 -13.76 -6.72
N ARG A 118 6.37 -14.10 -7.59
CA ARG A 118 7.18 -15.31 -7.44
C ARG A 118 8.00 -15.27 -6.16
N ARG A 119 8.58 -14.11 -5.84
CA ARG A 119 9.37 -13.93 -4.62
C ARG A 119 8.54 -14.21 -3.38
N VAL A 120 7.31 -13.69 -3.31
CA VAL A 120 6.41 -13.94 -2.20
C VAL A 120 5.99 -15.40 -2.14
N LEU A 121 5.61 -16.01 -3.26
CA LEU A 121 5.24 -17.43 -3.29
C LEU A 121 6.39 -18.34 -2.86
N ASP A 122 7.61 -18.13 -3.35
CA ASP A 122 8.77 -18.95 -2.97
C ASP A 122 9.14 -18.76 -1.51
N HIS A 123 9.02 -17.54 -1.00
CA HIS A 123 9.21 -17.24 0.42
C HIS A 123 8.24 -18.03 1.29
N LEU A 124 6.94 -17.98 0.96
CA LEU A 124 5.89 -18.69 1.69
C LEU A 124 6.05 -20.21 1.57
N LYS A 125 6.34 -20.73 0.38
CA LYS A 125 6.63 -22.17 0.18
C LYS A 125 7.84 -22.65 0.99
N LYS A 126 8.91 -21.86 1.04
CA LYS A 126 10.10 -22.16 1.87
C LYS A 126 9.81 -22.11 3.38
N GLN A 127 8.68 -21.52 3.78
CA GLN A 127 8.18 -21.50 5.14
C GLN A 127 7.15 -22.62 5.40
N GLY A 128 6.88 -23.48 4.41
CA GLY A 128 5.94 -24.60 4.53
C GLY A 128 4.48 -24.25 4.19
N VAL A 129 4.21 -23.03 3.74
CA VAL A 129 2.85 -22.60 3.39
C VAL A 129 2.34 -23.39 2.18
N GLN A 130 1.15 -23.96 2.34
CA GLN A 130 0.45 -24.75 1.34
C GLN A 130 -0.64 -23.94 0.66
N ALA A 131 -1.12 -24.41 -0.49
CA ALA A 131 -2.16 -23.71 -1.26
C ALA A 131 -3.55 -23.72 -0.58
N ASN A 132 -3.80 -24.68 0.30
CA ASN A 132 -5.04 -24.82 1.09
C ASN A 132 -4.94 -24.14 2.47
N GLN A 133 -3.85 -23.41 2.75
CA GLN A 133 -3.62 -22.70 4.01
C GLN A 133 -4.51 -21.46 4.12
N ASP A 134 -5.04 -21.18 5.31
CA ASP A 134 -5.65 -19.88 5.61
C ASP A 134 -4.59 -18.78 5.67
N ILE A 135 -4.73 -17.75 4.84
CA ILE A 135 -3.79 -16.64 4.72
C ILE A 135 -4.53 -15.35 5.04
N THR A 136 -3.98 -14.54 5.95
CA THR A 136 -4.45 -13.18 6.23
C THR A 136 -3.36 -12.18 5.85
N PHE A 137 -3.66 -11.23 4.96
CA PHE A 137 -2.79 -10.10 4.68
C PHE A 137 -3.18 -8.89 5.53
N ILE A 138 -2.18 -8.28 6.16
CA ILE A 138 -2.31 -6.96 6.80
C ILE A 138 -1.55 -5.97 5.92
N THR A 139 -2.24 -4.98 5.35
CA THR A 139 -1.64 -4.00 4.43
C THR A 139 -2.00 -2.57 4.80
N ASP A 140 -1.18 -1.62 4.38
CA ASP A 140 -1.42 -0.18 4.53
C ASP A 140 -2.65 0.35 3.74
N GLY A 141 -3.25 -0.50 2.91
CA GLY A 141 -4.36 -0.16 2.02
C GLY A 141 -3.92 0.56 0.74
N GLY A 142 -2.62 0.61 0.44
CA GLY A 142 -2.10 1.02 -0.86
C GLY A 142 -2.53 0.05 -1.96
N ASP A 143 -2.88 0.59 -3.13
CA ASP A 143 -3.41 -0.21 -4.25
C ASP A 143 -2.43 -1.29 -4.71
N GLU A 144 -1.12 -0.99 -4.71
CA GLU A 144 -0.08 -1.92 -5.16
C GLU A 144 0.07 -3.12 -4.22
N VAL A 145 0.13 -2.88 -2.91
CA VAL A 145 0.29 -3.95 -1.90
C VAL A 145 -0.96 -4.81 -1.84
N ARG A 146 -2.15 -4.20 -1.93
CA ARG A 146 -3.42 -4.91 -1.98
C ARG A 146 -3.53 -5.78 -3.24
N SER A 147 -3.26 -5.21 -4.41
CA SER A 147 -3.28 -5.92 -5.69
C SER A 147 -2.34 -7.13 -5.69
N LEU A 148 -1.13 -6.97 -5.13
CA LEU A 148 -0.19 -8.06 -4.97
C LEU A 148 -0.74 -9.21 -4.12
N ALA A 149 -1.30 -8.89 -2.95
CA ALA A 149 -1.88 -9.88 -2.06
C ALA A 149 -3.05 -10.64 -2.73
N GLU A 150 -3.93 -9.92 -3.43
CA GLU A 150 -5.07 -10.49 -4.16
C GLU A 150 -4.62 -11.42 -5.30
N MET A 151 -3.55 -11.07 -6.02
CA MET A 151 -2.98 -11.93 -7.07
C MET A 151 -2.39 -13.22 -6.50
N ILE A 152 -1.67 -13.13 -5.38
CA ILE A 152 -0.97 -14.27 -4.77
C ILE A 152 -1.95 -15.28 -4.21
N ALA A 153 -2.93 -14.81 -3.43
CA ALA A 153 -3.93 -15.64 -2.79
C ALA A 153 -5.32 -14.96 -2.87
N PRO A 154 -6.05 -15.14 -3.98
CA PRO A 154 -7.38 -14.55 -4.18
C PRO A 154 -8.43 -14.87 -3.10
N GLY A 155 -8.24 -15.97 -2.36
CA GLY A 155 -9.12 -16.38 -1.27
C GLY A 155 -8.65 -15.94 0.12
N SER A 156 -7.62 -15.10 0.21
CA SER A 156 -7.07 -14.64 1.49
C SER A 156 -7.94 -13.57 2.15
N GLU A 157 -7.85 -13.47 3.48
CA GLU A 157 -8.45 -12.40 4.24
C GLU A 157 -7.56 -11.15 4.13
N HIS A 158 -8.14 -9.98 3.84
CA HIS A 158 -7.41 -8.72 3.75
C HIS A 158 -7.86 -7.75 4.84
N VAL A 159 -6.93 -7.36 5.70
CA VAL A 159 -7.17 -6.49 6.85
C VAL A 159 -6.32 -5.22 6.70
N PRO A 160 -6.93 -4.02 6.74
CA PRO A 160 -6.15 -2.78 6.75
C PRO A 160 -5.37 -2.62 8.07
N ASP A 161 -4.13 -2.14 7.98
CA ASP A 161 -3.28 -1.89 9.13
C ASP A 161 -3.84 -0.77 10.02
N TRP A 162 -3.98 -1.09 11.31
CA TRP A 162 -4.42 -0.16 12.34
C TRP A 162 -3.52 1.08 12.44
N PHE A 163 -2.20 0.94 12.29
CA PHE A 163 -1.29 2.08 12.31
C PHE A 163 -1.66 3.07 11.19
N HIS A 164 -1.84 2.58 9.97
CA HIS A 164 -2.26 3.38 8.82
C HIS A 164 -3.64 4.01 8.99
N ILE A 165 -4.60 3.28 9.56
CA ILE A 165 -5.92 3.83 9.93
C ILE A 165 -5.75 5.00 10.92
N THR A 166 -4.99 4.82 11.99
CA THR A 166 -4.80 5.87 13.01
C THR A 166 -4.01 7.07 12.51
N MET A 167 -3.09 6.88 11.55
CA MET A 167 -2.43 7.99 10.86
C MET A 167 -3.45 8.86 10.11
N ARG A 168 -4.35 8.25 9.34
CA ARG A 168 -5.42 8.99 8.63
C ARG A 168 -6.34 9.76 9.60
N ILE A 169 -6.75 9.11 10.69
CA ILE A 169 -7.54 9.77 11.74
C ILE A 169 -6.77 10.94 12.37
N THR A 170 -5.45 10.80 12.55
CA THR A 170 -4.60 11.87 13.11
C THR A 170 -4.54 13.10 12.20
N VAL A 171 -4.44 12.90 10.88
CA VAL A 171 -4.48 14.01 9.91
C VAL A 171 -5.84 14.72 9.96
N LEU A 172 -6.94 13.98 9.98
CA LEU A 172 -8.29 14.56 10.10
C LEU A 172 -8.46 15.32 11.42
N ARG A 173 -7.88 14.80 12.51
CA ARG A 173 -7.90 15.49 13.81
C ARG A 173 -7.14 16.80 13.76
N GLN A 174 -5.97 16.86 13.11
CA GLN A 174 -5.21 18.10 12.94
C GLN A 174 -6.00 19.14 12.16
N PHE A 175 -6.73 18.71 11.13
CA PHE A 175 -7.66 19.57 10.40
C PHE A 175 -8.77 20.10 11.31
N ALA A 176 -9.43 19.23 12.07
CA ALA A 176 -10.50 19.61 12.99
C ALA A 176 -10.03 20.60 14.07
N GLN A 177 -8.80 20.45 14.58
CA GLN A 177 -8.16 21.42 15.49
C GLN A 177 -7.90 22.76 14.82
N GLY A 178 -7.56 22.76 13.53
CA GLY A 178 -7.47 23.99 12.73
C GLY A 178 -8.83 24.66 12.60
N LEU A 179 -9.87 23.87 12.28
CA LEU A 179 -11.26 24.33 12.16
C LEU A 179 -11.78 24.94 13.46
N GLU A 180 -11.50 24.33 14.61
CA GLU A 180 -11.89 24.82 15.93
C GLU A 180 -11.47 26.28 16.19
N ASN A 181 -10.33 26.72 15.64
CA ASN A 181 -9.88 28.11 15.77
C ASN A 181 -10.70 29.10 14.92
N HIS A 182 -11.41 28.61 13.89
CA HIS A 182 -12.22 29.40 12.97
C HIS A 182 -13.71 29.28 13.29
N ASP A 183 -14.16 28.10 13.67
CA ASP A 183 -15.51 27.72 14.09
C ASP A 183 -15.38 26.69 15.22
N GLU A 184 -15.50 27.16 16.46
CA GLU A 184 -15.29 26.37 17.67
C GLU A 184 -16.27 25.18 17.75
N GLN A 185 -17.54 25.41 17.41
CA GLN A 185 -18.57 24.38 17.49
C GLN A 185 -18.32 23.29 16.43
N ALA A 186 -18.14 23.69 15.17
CA ALA A 186 -17.89 22.74 14.09
C ALA A 186 -16.59 21.94 14.30
N GLY A 187 -15.54 22.59 14.82
CA GLY A 187 -14.29 21.92 15.17
C GLY A 187 -14.45 20.88 16.28
N GLN A 188 -15.14 21.23 17.37
CA GLN A 188 -15.41 20.31 18.48
C GLN A 188 -16.28 19.12 18.06
N ASP A 189 -17.34 19.37 17.28
CA ASP A 189 -18.22 18.32 16.78
C ASP A 189 -17.44 17.32 15.91
N MET A 190 -16.58 17.82 15.00
CA MET A 190 -15.72 16.97 14.18
C MET A 190 -14.72 16.17 15.03
N LEU A 191 -14.12 16.78 16.06
CA LEU A 191 -13.21 16.09 16.97
C LEU A 191 -13.90 14.95 17.74
N ASP A 192 -15.12 15.17 18.20
CA ASP A 192 -15.91 14.15 18.89
C ASP A 192 -16.30 13.00 17.96
N THR A 193 -16.73 13.31 16.73
CA THR A 193 -17.00 12.30 15.69
C THR A 193 -15.75 11.46 15.39
N LEU A 194 -14.58 12.09 15.21
CA LEU A 194 -13.32 11.35 14.99
C LEU A 194 -12.94 10.46 16.18
N ARG A 195 -13.24 10.87 17.42
CA ARG A 195 -13.04 10.02 18.61
C ARG A 195 -13.96 8.79 18.58
N ARG A 196 -15.24 8.95 18.21
CA ARG A 196 -16.21 7.85 18.08
C ARG A 196 -15.80 6.87 16.97
N ILE A 197 -15.44 7.38 15.79
CA ILE A 197 -14.93 6.56 14.67
C ILE A 197 -13.74 5.71 15.12
N LYS A 198 -12.73 6.34 15.75
CA LYS A 198 -11.56 5.61 16.26
C LYS A 198 -11.96 4.53 17.27
N TRP A 199 -12.88 4.84 18.19
CA TRP A 199 -13.33 3.89 19.19
C TRP A 199 -14.05 2.70 18.55
N HIS A 200 -14.96 2.93 17.60
CA HIS A 200 -15.68 1.85 16.91
C HIS A 200 -14.73 0.95 16.12
N LEU A 201 -13.79 1.52 15.38
CA LEU A 201 -12.81 0.75 14.62
C LEU A 201 -11.91 -0.10 15.53
N TRP A 202 -11.44 0.45 16.66
CA TRP A 202 -10.60 -0.30 17.62
C TRP A 202 -11.30 -1.52 18.21
N HIS A 203 -12.62 -1.45 18.41
CA HIS A 203 -13.41 -2.56 18.94
C HIS A 203 -14.03 -3.46 17.85
N GLY A 204 -13.61 -3.30 16.59
CA GLY A 204 -14.11 -4.12 15.49
C GLY A 204 -15.56 -3.82 15.07
N ASN A 205 -16.15 -2.70 15.51
CA ASN A 205 -17.50 -2.31 15.15
C ASN A 205 -17.51 -1.54 13.82
N ALA A 206 -17.22 -2.24 12.73
CA ALA A 206 -17.15 -1.66 11.39
C ALA A 206 -18.48 -1.03 10.94
N TYR A 207 -19.61 -1.57 11.40
CA TYR A 207 -20.94 -1.03 11.08
C TYR A 207 -21.13 0.38 11.65
N ARG A 208 -20.92 0.57 12.97
CA ARG A 208 -21.05 1.89 13.60
C ARG A 208 -19.97 2.86 13.14
N ALA A 209 -18.74 2.38 12.92
CA ALA A 209 -17.69 3.20 12.37
C ALA A 209 -18.06 3.76 11.00
N ARG A 210 -18.71 2.94 10.15
CA ARG A 210 -19.18 3.35 8.83
C ARG A 210 -20.30 4.38 8.91
N GLU A 211 -21.30 4.18 9.77
CA GLU A 211 -22.37 5.18 9.99
C GLU A 211 -21.77 6.56 10.32
N GLU A 212 -20.85 6.61 11.30
CA GLU A 212 -20.21 7.88 11.71
C GLU A 212 -19.33 8.50 10.60
N ILE A 213 -18.70 7.68 9.75
CA ILE A 213 -17.94 8.16 8.59
C ILE A 213 -18.87 8.72 7.51
N ASP A 214 -19.97 8.02 7.21
CA ASP A 214 -20.94 8.44 6.20
C ASP A 214 -21.63 9.75 6.61
N ASP A 215 -21.98 9.90 7.89
CA ASP A 215 -22.52 11.14 8.46
C ASP A 215 -21.51 12.30 8.35
N LEU A 216 -20.25 12.06 8.71
CA LEU A 216 -19.17 13.06 8.60
C LEU A 216 -18.95 13.51 7.14
N LEU A 217 -19.09 12.60 6.18
CA LEU A 217 -18.98 12.91 4.75
C LEU A 217 -20.17 13.74 4.27
N TYR A 218 -21.38 13.45 4.75
CA TYR A 218 -22.58 14.23 4.43
C TYR A 218 -22.44 15.69 4.88
N ASP A 219 -21.93 15.91 6.09
CA ASP A 219 -21.71 17.26 6.63
C ASP A 219 -20.58 18.02 5.89
N ALA A 220 -19.64 17.29 5.28
CA ALA A 220 -18.54 17.86 4.51
C ALA A 220 -18.92 18.21 3.05
N GLU A 221 -20.02 17.66 2.51
CA GLU A 221 -20.48 18.02 1.17
C GLU A 221 -21.19 19.39 1.19
N PRO A 222 -20.79 20.36 0.35
CA PRO A 222 -21.55 21.59 0.22
C PRO A 222 -22.95 21.28 -0.35
N PRO A 223 -24.02 21.91 0.15
CA PRO A 223 -25.36 21.68 -0.38
C PRO A 223 -25.37 22.01 -1.87
N LYS A 224 -25.70 21.02 -2.71
CA LYS A 224 -25.94 21.22 -4.15
C LYS A 224 -27.12 22.18 -4.30
N LEU A 225 -26.82 23.47 -4.41
CA LEU A 225 -27.83 24.51 -4.58
C LEU A 225 -28.55 24.26 -5.91
N ILE A 226 -29.82 23.85 -5.82
CA ILE A 226 -30.75 23.76 -6.94
C ILE A 226 -30.86 25.16 -7.55
N ILE A 227 -30.19 25.39 -8.68
CA ILE A 227 -30.47 26.55 -9.53
C ILE A 227 -31.88 26.34 -10.11
N ARG A 228 -32.89 26.87 -9.42
CA ARG A 228 -34.19 27.17 -10.04
C ARG A 228 -33.96 28.30 -11.03
N THR A 229 -34.01 27.98 -12.31
CA THR A 229 -34.03 28.95 -13.40
C THR A 229 -35.32 29.79 -13.30
N CYS A 230 -35.27 30.93 -12.62
CA CYS A 230 -36.25 32.00 -12.81
C CYS A 230 -35.84 32.79 -14.06
N ALA A 231 -36.24 32.30 -15.23
CA ALA A 231 -36.24 33.08 -16.47
C ALA A 231 -37.69 33.34 -16.89
N SER A 232 -38.32 34.35 -16.29
CA SER A 232 -39.59 34.92 -16.79
C SER A 232 -39.85 36.34 -16.32
N SER A 233 -39.30 37.30 -17.06
CA SER A 233 -39.82 38.68 -17.28
C SER A 233 -38.81 39.34 -18.24
N GLY A 234 -39.07 39.75 -19.48
CA GLY A 234 -40.27 40.32 -20.10
C GLY A 234 -39.83 41.58 -20.87
N ARG A 235 -39.39 41.41 -22.14
CA ARG A 235 -39.45 42.26 -23.39
C ARG A 235 -39.49 43.82 -23.36
N PRO A 236 -39.36 44.56 -24.50
CA PRO A 236 -38.59 44.37 -25.77
C PRO A 236 -38.01 45.67 -26.43
N SER A 237 -37.43 45.52 -27.65
CA SER A 237 -37.29 46.49 -28.79
C SER A 237 -36.04 47.42 -28.80
N ALA A 238 -35.39 47.78 -29.92
CA ALA A 238 -35.66 47.70 -31.36
C ALA A 238 -34.36 47.89 -32.22
N THR A 239 -34.36 47.39 -33.48
CA THR A 239 -33.71 47.91 -34.73
C THR A 239 -32.17 48.17 -34.75
N SER A 240 -31.36 47.82 -35.76
CA SER A 240 -31.53 47.95 -37.22
C SER A 240 -30.45 47.19 -38.04
N SER A 241 -30.88 46.80 -39.26
CA SER A 241 -30.19 46.85 -40.58
C SER A 241 -28.98 45.96 -40.96
N SER A 242 -29.28 45.10 -41.96
CA SER A 242 -28.55 44.74 -43.20
C SER A 242 -27.08 44.30 -43.10
N THR A 243 -26.67 43.17 -43.68
CA THR A 243 -26.55 42.98 -45.15
C THR A 243 -26.41 41.49 -45.49
N SER A 244 -27.07 41.04 -46.57
CA SER A 244 -27.08 39.65 -47.08
C SER A 244 -25.76 39.26 -47.79
N PRO A 245 -25.37 37.96 -47.80
CA PRO A 245 -24.26 37.45 -48.62
C PRO A 245 -24.75 36.85 -49.95
N PRO A 246 -23.90 36.70 -50.99
CA PRO A 246 -24.20 35.81 -52.09
C PRO A 246 -23.43 34.47 -52.00
N THR A 247 -24.26 33.44 -52.13
CA THR A 247 -24.12 32.03 -52.49
C THR A 247 -23.04 31.66 -53.53
N VAL A 248 -22.42 30.47 -53.40
CA VAL A 248 -22.49 29.28 -54.31
C VAL A 248 -21.19 28.42 -54.28
N GLN A 249 -21.37 27.13 -53.90
CA GLN A 249 -20.75 25.84 -54.33
C GLN A 249 -19.21 25.76 -54.53
N ALA A 250 -18.49 24.73 -54.07
CA ALA A 250 -18.79 23.29 -53.98
C ALA A 250 -18.16 22.63 -52.74
#